data_AF-A0A443RWW9-F1
#
_entry.id   AF-A0A443RWW9-F1
#
_cell.length_a   1.000
_cell.length_b   1.000
_cell.length_c   1.000
_cell.angle_alpha   90.00
_cell.angle_beta   90.00
_cell.angle_gamma   90.00
#
_symmetry.space_group_name_H-M   'P 1'
#
loop_
_entity.id
_entity.type
_entity.pdbx_description
1 polymer ?
#
loop_
_entity_poly.entity_id
_entity_poly.type
_entity_poly.pdbx_seq_one_letter_code
_entity_poly.pdbx_strand_id
1 'polypeptide(L)'
;YTGEAILTGWGAQNPVNGEDPNYPNRMKYVNLPLLSTRECQKYYNVDDSQVCAGGVNGQNSCRGDSGGPLVKKSGNWYIILGLSSYGPIQCASGEKYAGEIGTPDL
;
A
#
# COMPACT_ATOMS: atom_id res chain seq x y z
N TYR A 1 -1.16 -3.28 13.42
CA TYR A 1 -0.21 -4.33 12.99
C TYR A 1 1.23 -3.82 13.12
N THR A 2 2.24 -4.70 13.19
CA THR A 2 3.67 -4.33 13.22
C THR A 2 4.47 -5.18 12.24
N GLY A 3 5.65 -4.72 11.83
CA GLY A 3 6.57 -5.44 10.92
C GLY A 3 6.40 -5.03 9.45
N GLU A 4 6.94 -5.84 8.54
CA GLU A 4 6.90 -5.57 7.10
C GLU A 4 5.74 -6.30 6.40
N ALA A 5 5.21 -5.66 5.37
CA ALA A 5 4.22 -6.20 4.46
C ALA A 5 4.61 -5.92 3.00
N ILE A 6 4.09 -6.73 2.08
CA ILE A 6 4.37 -6.67 0.66
C ILE A 6 3.09 -6.20 -0.03
N LEU A 7 3.17 -5.09 -0.76
CA LEU A 7 2.13 -4.69 -1.69
C LEU A 7 2.54 -5.16 -3.08
N THR A 8 1.60 -5.74 -3.85
CA THR A 8 1.80 -6.11 -5.24
C THR A 8 0.78 -5.44 -6.14
N GLY A 9 1.17 -5.16 -7.39
CA GLY A 9 0.27 -4.51 -8.34
C GLY A 9 0.88 -4.20 -9.69
N TRP A 10 0.08 -3.52 -10.50
CA TRP A 10 0.42 -3.03 -11.84
C TRP A 10 0.17 -1.52 -11.96
N GLY A 11 0.18 -0.80 -10.84
CA GLY A 11 0.02 0.65 -10.81
C GLY A 11 1.08 1.38 -11.62
N ALA A 12 0.75 2.62 -11.96
CA ALA A 12 1.62 3.47 -12.76
C ALA A 12 2.99 3.65 -12.10
N GLN A 13 4.01 3.86 -12.93
CA GLN A 13 5.41 4.01 -12.49
C GLN A 13 5.85 5.48 -12.44
N ASN A 14 5.02 6.40 -12.95
CA ASN A 14 5.26 7.83 -13.00
C ASN A 14 4.18 8.60 -12.20
N PRO A 15 4.51 9.80 -11.69
CA PRO A 15 3.58 10.60 -10.90
C PRO A 15 2.42 11.16 -11.74
N VAL A 16 1.35 11.60 -11.08
CA VAL A 16 0.23 12.29 -11.73
C VAL A 16 0.61 13.77 -11.95
N ASN A 17 1.37 14.05 -13.00
CA ASN A 17 1.86 15.40 -13.36
C ASN A 17 1.41 15.86 -14.76
N GLY A 18 0.37 15.23 -15.34
CA GLY A 18 -0.13 15.52 -16.68
C GLY A 18 0.54 14.71 -17.79
N GLU A 19 1.54 13.89 -17.46
CA GLU A 19 2.05 12.85 -18.36
C GLU A 19 1.11 11.64 -18.43
N ASP A 20 1.16 10.92 -19.55
CA ASP A 20 0.44 9.66 -19.68
C ASP A 20 0.96 8.64 -18.66
N PRO A 21 0.07 7.90 -17.96
CA PRO A 21 0.49 6.91 -16.98
C PRO A 21 1.21 5.74 -17.66
N ASN A 22 2.39 5.41 -17.15
CA ASN A 22 3.21 4.29 -17.58
C ASN A 22 2.93 3.07 -16.70
N TYR A 23 2.18 2.11 -17.22
CA TYR A 23 1.86 0.86 -16.53
C TYR A 23 2.83 -0.26 -16.90
N PRO A 24 3.36 -1.03 -15.92
CA PRO A 24 4.28 -2.11 -16.19
C PRO A 24 3.55 -3.33 -16.81
N ASN A 25 4.19 -4.05 -17.73
CA ASN A 25 3.65 -5.31 -18.28
C ASN A 25 3.83 -6.52 -17.34
N ARG A 26 4.60 -6.36 -16.26
CA ARG A 26 4.86 -7.39 -15.25
C ARG A 26 4.50 -6.84 -13.88
N MET A 27 3.92 -7.72 -13.04
CA MET A 27 3.60 -7.38 -11.66
C MET A 27 4.83 -6.81 -10.96
N LYS A 28 4.61 -5.71 -10.24
CA LYS A 28 5.59 -5.11 -9.35
C LYS A 28 5.22 -5.41 -7.91
N TYR A 29 6.21 -5.26 -7.04
CA TYR A 29 6.01 -5.40 -5.61
C TYR A 29 6.90 -4.44 -4.85
N VAL A 30 6.51 -4.13 -3.63
CA VAL A 30 7.26 -3.27 -2.73
C VAL A 30 7.13 -3.76 -1.29
N ASN A 31 8.21 -3.70 -0.52
CA ASN A 31 8.22 -4.05 0.90
C ASN A 31 8.03 -2.78 1.73
N LEU A 32 7.01 -2.75 2.56
CA LEU A 32 6.62 -1.56 3.30
C LEU A 32 6.44 -1.89 4.77
N PRO A 33 6.95 -1.04 5.68
CA PRO A 33 6.69 -1.19 7.09
C PRO A 33 5.21 -0.87 7.37
N LEU A 34 4.59 -1.65 8.25
CA LEU A 34 3.26 -1.41 8.78
C LEU A 34 3.33 -0.32 9.84
N LEU A 35 2.35 0.58 9.82
CA LEU A 35 2.19 1.64 10.80
C LEU A 35 1.10 1.28 11.80
N SER A 36 1.24 1.78 13.03
CA SER A 36 0.11 1.79 13.97
C SER A 36 -0.98 2.75 13.48
N THR A 37 -2.25 2.50 13.84
CA THR A 37 -3.38 3.40 13.56
C THR A 37 -3.06 4.81 14.02
N ARG A 38 -2.49 4.96 15.23
CA ARG A 38 -2.08 6.24 15.81
C ARG A 38 -1.03 6.98 14.97
N GLU A 39 -0.07 6.27 14.38
CA GLU A 39 0.92 6.89 13.50
C GLU A 39 0.31 7.28 12.16
N CYS A 40 -0.59 6.46 11.64
CA CYS A 40 -1.28 6.76 10.39
C CYS A 40 -2.24 7.96 10.50
N GLN A 41 -2.88 8.12 11.67
CA GLN A 41 -3.74 9.26 12.01
C GLN A 41 -3.05 10.63 11.92
N LYS A 42 -1.71 10.66 11.86
CA LYS A 42 -0.95 11.89 11.62
C LYS A 42 -1.02 12.38 10.17
N TYR A 43 -1.45 11.52 9.24
CA TYR A 43 -1.45 11.78 7.79
C TYR A 43 -2.83 11.59 7.16
N TYR A 44 -3.62 10.63 7.67
CA TYR A 44 -4.92 10.27 7.15
C TYR A 44 -5.94 10.19 8.28
N ASN A 45 -7.21 10.52 8.00
CA ASN A 45 -8.29 10.21 8.93
C ASN A 45 -8.62 8.72 8.81
N VAL A 46 -8.14 7.90 9.74
CA VAL A 46 -8.31 6.45 9.73
C VAL A 46 -8.79 5.91 11.06
N ASP A 47 -9.51 4.79 11.02
CA ASP A 47 -9.94 4.02 12.18
C ASP A 47 -9.31 2.61 12.21
N ASP A 48 -9.77 1.78 13.15
CA ASP A 48 -9.22 0.44 13.37
C ASP A 48 -9.64 -0.59 12.31
N SER A 49 -10.52 -0.24 11.36
CA SER A 49 -10.82 -1.08 10.19
C SER A 49 -9.87 -0.83 9.01
N GLN A 50 -8.82 -0.03 9.21
CA GLN A 50 -7.85 0.32 8.18
C GLN A 50 -6.42 -0.04 8.58
N VAL A 51 -5.62 -0.40 7.58
CA VAL A 51 -4.20 -0.75 7.74
C VAL A 51 -3.36 0.25 6.96
N CYS A 52 -2.32 0.78 7.58
CA CYS A 52 -1.41 1.70 6.89
C CYS A 52 -0.03 1.09 6.73
N ALA A 53 0.59 1.37 5.59
CA ALA A 53 1.94 0.93 5.27
C ALA A 53 2.71 2.02 4.53
N GLY A 54 4.03 2.05 4.70
CA GLY A 54 4.93 2.92 3.94
C GLY A 54 5.78 3.84 4.79
N GLY A 55 6.28 4.94 4.20
CA GLY A 55 7.30 5.78 4.82
C GLY A 55 8.74 5.36 4.49
N VAL A 56 8.93 4.62 3.38
CA VAL A 56 10.23 4.28 2.83
C VAL A 56 10.44 5.11 1.57
N ASN A 57 11.43 6.00 1.56
CA ASN A 57 11.75 6.86 0.42
C ASN A 57 11.83 6.05 -0.90
N GLY A 58 11.16 6.55 -1.95
CA GLY A 58 11.16 5.87 -3.25
C GLY A 58 10.13 4.73 -3.39
N GLN A 59 9.39 4.39 -2.33
CA GLN A 59 8.57 3.18 -2.26
C GLN A 59 7.15 3.47 -1.76
N ASN A 60 6.16 3.36 -2.65
CA ASN A 60 4.74 3.45 -2.32
C ASN A 60 3.86 2.83 -3.42
N SER A 61 2.55 2.76 -3.16
CA SER A 61 1.53 2.46 -4.16
C SER A 61 1.32 3.64 -5.13
N CYS A 62 0.82 3.37 -6.32
CA CYS A 62 0.44 4.39 -7.30
C CYS A 62 -0.96 4.13 -7.88
N ARG A 63 -1.44 5.06 -8.71
CA ARG A 63 -2.72 4.93 -9.42
C ARG A 63 -2.76 3.60 -10.19
N GLY A 64 -3.81 2.81 -9.97
CA GLY A 64 -3.99 1.49 -10.57
C GLY A 64 -3.59 0.33 -9.65
N ASP A 65 -3.00 0.59 -8.48
CA ASP A 65 -2.79 -0.44 -7.45
C ASP A 65 -4.02 -0.66 -6.56
N SER A 66 -5.05 0.18 -6.67
CA SER A 66 -6.29 0.06 -5.88
C SER A 66 -6.94 -1.33 -6.03
N GLY A 67 -7.32 -1.93 -4.91
CA GLY A 67 -7.80 -3.31 -4.79
C GLY A 67 -6.68 -4.35 -4.71
N GLY A 68 -5.42 -3.98 -4.91
CA GLY A 68 -4.26 -4.87 -4.82
C GLY A 68 -3.98 -5.33 -3.39
N PRO A 69 -3.45 -6.56 -3.19
CA PRO A 69 -3.31 -7.14 -1.87
C PRO A 69 -2.08 -6.60 -1.13
N LEU A 70 -2.27 -6.19 0.12
CA LEU A 70 -1.20 -5.97 1.10
C LEU A 70 -1.05 -7.25 1.93
N VAL A 71 0.05 -7.98 1.73
CA VAL A 71 0.26 -9.29 2.37
C VAL A 71 1.41 -9.28 3.37
N LYS A 72 1.31 -10.09 4.42
CA LYS A 72 2.42 -10.34 5.36
C LYS A 72 2.77 -11.82 5.38
N LYS A 73 4.07 -12.11 5.34
CA LYS A 73 4.58 -13.48 5.47
C LYS A 73 4.40 -13.98 6.90
N SER A 74 3.83 -15.17 7.06
CA SER A 74 3.64 -15.87 8.34
C SER A 74 4.04 -17.34 8.16
N GLY A 75 5.27 -17.67 8.56
CA GLY A 75 5.86 -18.99 8.28
C GLY A 75 5.96 -19.24 6.77
N ASN A 76 5.26 -20.28 6.30
CA ASN A 76 5.19 -20.66 4.89
C ASN A 76 4.00 -20.02 4.15
N TRP A 77 3.20 -19.20 4.83
CA TRP A 77 1.97 -18.61 4.29
C TRP A 77 2.11 -17.10 4.09
N TYR A 78 1.25 -16.55 3.23
CA TYR A 78 1.02 -15.13 3.10
C TYR A 78 -0.41 -14.82 3.53
N ILE A 79 -0.56 -13.88 4.46
CA ILE A 79 -1.86 -13.44 4.98
C ILE A 79 -2.17 -12.09 4.36
N ILE A 80 -3.35 -11.93 3.76
CA ILE A 80 -3.83 -10.63 3.30
C ILE A 80 -4.21 -9.81 4.55
N LEU A 81 -3.53 -8.69 4.75
CA LEU A 81 -3.83 -7.75 5.82
C LEU A 81 -4.83 -6.69 5.37
N GLY A 82 -4.87 -6.39 4.08
CA GLY A 82 -5.75 -5.38 3.52
C GLY A 82 -5.66 -5.27 2.02
N LEU A 83 -6.54 -4.43 1.48
CA LEU A 83 -6.57 -4.05 0.08
C LEU A 83 -6.13 -2.60 -0.05
N SER A 84 -5.26 -2.31 -1.02
CA SER A 84 -4.86 -0.94 -1.33
C SER A 84 -6.09 -0.12 -1.71
N SER A 85 -6.29 1.04 -1.09
CA SER A 85 -7.46 1.90 -1.35
C SER A 85 -6.99 3.27 -1.83
N TYR A 86 -6.41 4.07 -0.93
CA TYR A 86 -5.96 5.43 -1.22
C TYR A 86 -4.58 5.74 -0.62
N GLY A 87 -3.91 6.71 -1.21
CA GLY A 87 -2.53 7.01 -0.88
C GLY A 87 -2.10 8.37 -1.43
N PRO A 88 -0.79 8.64 -1.39
CA PRO A 88 -0.22 9.89 -1.87
C PRO A 88 -0.41 10.04 -3.39
N ILE A 89 -0.49 11.30 -3.84
CA ILE A 89 -0.61 11.62 -5.27
C ILE A 89 0.71 11.35 -6.00
N GLN A 90 1.85 11.50 -5.31
CA GLN A 90 3.16 11.26 -5.90
C GLN A 90 3.52 9.78 -5.83
N CYS A 91 3.79 9.20 -6.98
CA CYS A 91 4.28 7.83 -7.10
C CYS A 91 5.80 7.80 -6.91
N ALA A 92 6.31 6.71 -6.33
CA ALA A 92 7.71 6.55 -5.92
C ALA A 92 8.25 7.71 -5.04
N SER A 93 7.39 8.40 -4.27
CA SER A 93 7.82 9.47 -3.35
C SER A 93 8.30 8.92 -2.00
N GLY A 94 7.85 7.72 -1.65
CA GLY A 94 8.03 7.12 -0.32
C GLY A 94 7.08 7.63 0.76
N GLU A 95 6.06 8.34 0.34
CA GLU A 95 4.94 8.72 1.20
C GLU A 95 4.11 7.49 1.62
N LYS A 96 3.51 7.59 2.81
CA LYS A 96 2.73 6.51 3.45
C LYS A 96 1.36 6.40 2.77
N TYR A 97 0.75 5.21 2.72
CA TYR A 97 -0.62 5.05 2.21
C TYR A 97 -1.50 4.30 3.22
N ALA A 98 -2.83 4.39 3.02
CA ALA A 98 -3.83 3.69 3.81
C ALA A 98 -4.58 2.65 2.93
N GLY A 99 -4.60 1.41 3.38
CA GLY A 99 -5.41 0.34 2.85
C GLY A 99 -6.58 0.03 3.78
N GLU A 100 -7.61 -0.61 3.23
CA GLU A 100 -8.72 -1.14 4.02
C GLU A 100 -8.32 -2.53 4.54
N ILE A 101 -8.63 -2.85 5.80
CA ILE A 101 -8.41 -4.20 6.31
C ILE A 101 -9.40 -5.13 5.61
N GLY A 102 -8.90 -6.20 5.01
CA GLY A 102 -9.75 -7.29 4.59
C GLY A 102 -10.27 -7.97 5.85
N THR A 103 -11.54 -7.82 6.17
CA THR A 103 -12.18 -8.69 7.15
C THR A 103 -12.13 -10.11 6.59
N PRO A 104 -11.69 -11.12 7.37
CA PRO A 104 -11.92 -12.50 6.99
C PRO A 104 -13.42 -12.77 7.16
N ASP A 105 -14.23 -12.31 6.21
CA ASP A 105 -15.59 -12.83 6.05
C ASP A 105 -15.50 -14.09 5.20
N LEU A 106 -15.01 -15.15 5.84
CA LEU A 106 -15.32 -16.59 5.69
C LEU A 106 -14.56 -17.39 6.76
#